data_AF-A0A845Z7I9-F1
#
_entry.id   AF-A0A845Z7I9-F1
#
_cell.length_a   1.000
_cell.length_b   1.000
_cell.length_c   1.000
_cell.angle_alpha   90.00
_cell.angle_beta   90.00
_cell.angle_gamma   90.00
#
_symmetry.space_group_name_H-M   'P 1'
#
loop_
_entity.id
_entity.type
_entity.pdbx_description
1 polymer ?
#
loop_
_entity_poly.entity_id
_entity_poly.type
_entity_poly.pdbx_seq_one_letter_code
_entity_poly.pdbx_strand_id
1 'polypeptide(L)'
;MATDIYHIILKGHLRPQWTDWFDGLTITLEDNGDTLLIGPVPDQAALHGLLRKIRDLGLPLRAVICVESGQNKPLQTNQREEK
;
A
#
# COMPACT_ATOMS: atom_id res chain seq x y z
N MET A 1 8.49 16.04 -7.75
CA MET A 1 8.53 14.60 -7.41
C MET A 1 7.12 14.26 -6.96
N ALA A 2 6.35 13.52 -7.75
CA ALA A 2 5.01 13.08 -7.34
C ALA A 2 5.20 11.93 -6.36
N THR A 3 4.62 12.04 -5.17
CA THR A 3 4.68 10.97 -4.18
C THR A 3 3.35 10.24 -4.24
N ASP A 4 3.40 8.98 -4.66
CA ASP A 4 2.22 8.14 -4.75
C ASP A 4 1.71 7.81 -3.34
N ILE A 5 0.40 7.96 -3.11
CA ILE A 5 -0.23 7.60 -1.84
C ILE A 5 -0.67 6.13 -1.91
N TYR A 6 -0.32 5.35 -0.90
CA TYR A 6 -0.71 3.94 -0.83
C TYR A 6 -1.67 3.69 0.32
N HIS A 7 -2.67 2.86 0.05
CA HIS A 7 -3.53 2.25 1.05
C HIS A 7 -3.15 0.77 1.15
N ILE A 8 -2.70 0.36 2.34
CA ILE A 8 -2.29 -1.01 2.62
C ILE A 8 -3.23 -1.57 3.68
N ILE A 9 -3.94 -2.64 3.34
CA ILE A 9 -4.91 -3.29 4.21
C ILE A 9 -4.30 -4.58 4.75
N LEU A 10 -4.30 -4.75 6.06
CA LEU A 10 -3.77 -5.90 6.78
C LEU A 10 -4.87 -6.60 7.54
N LYS A 11 -4.82 -7.93 7.61
CA LYS A 11 -5.71 -8.71 8.47
C LYS A 11 -5.19 -8.70 9.90
N GLY A 12 -6.04 -8.32 10.84
CA GLY A 12 -5.70 -8.22 12.26
C GLY A 12 -5.29 -6.79 12.65
N HIS A 13 -5.35 -6.53 13.95
CA HIS A 13 -4.94 -5.24 14.53
C HIS A 13 -3.42 -5.18 14.72
N LEU A 14 -2.82 -4.12 14.19
CA LEU A 14 -1.43 -3.79 14.48
C LEU A 14 -1.30 -3.42 15.95
N ARG A 15 -0.35 -4.05 16.66
CA ARG A 15 -0.10 -3.70 18.06
C ARG A 15 0.56 -2.32 18.15
N PRO A 16 0.21 -1.51 19.17
CA PRO A 16 0.76 -0.16 19.34
C PRO A 16 2.29 -0.08 19.35
N GLN A 17 2.97 -1.12 19.82
CA GLN A 17 4.44 -1.23 19.85
C GLN A 17 5.14 -1.21 18.47
N TRP A 18 4.38 -1.39 17.38
CA TRP A 18 4.91 -1.39 16.02
C TRP A 18 4.51 -0.15 15.22
N THR A 19 3.76 0.77 15.83
CA THR A 19 3.28 2.00 15.17
C THR A 19 4.45 2.86 14.70
N ASP A 20 5.52 2.96 15.50
CA ASP A 20 6.75 3.70 15.16
C ASP A 20 7.48 3.15 13.93
N TRP A 21 7.26 1.88 13.57
CA TRP A 21 7.89 1.30 12.37
C TRP A 21 7.27 1.80 11.07
N PHE A 22 6.05 2.32 11.16
CA PHE A 22 5.26 2.85 10.05
C PHE A 22 5.14 4.37 10.15
N ASP A 23 6.11 5.03 10.78
CA ASP A 23 6.14 6.49 10.89
C ASP A 23 5.98 7.16 9.50
N GLY A 24 5.19 8.22 9.47
CA GLY A 24 4.73 8.87 8.24
C GLY A 24 3.51 8.22 7.56
N LEU A 25 3.03 7.06 8.04
CA LEU A 25 1.74 6.49 7.64
C LEU A 25 0.69 6.71 8.73
N THR A 26 -0.52 7.05 8.31
CA THR A 26 -1.72 7.03 9.15
C THR A 26 -2.16 5.58 9.35
N ILE A 27 -2.25 5.16 10.61
CA ILE A 27 -2.68 3.81 10.99
C ILE A 27 -4.09 3.90 11.55
N THR A 28 -5.04 3.24 10.91
CA THR A 28 -6.42 3.12 11.36
C THR A 28 -6.72 1.66 11.68
N LEU A 29 -7.25 1.42 12.87
CA LEU A 29 -7.77 0.11 13.28
C LEU A 29 -9.26 0.10 12.95
N GLU A 30 -9.67 -0.76 12.02
CA GLU A 30 -11.05 -0.84 11.56
C GLU A 30 -11.87 -1.79 12.46
N ASP A 31 -13.16 -1.53 12.60
CA ASP A 31 -14.09 -2.34 13.43
C ASP A 31 -14.21 -3.79 12.94
N ASN A 32 -13.88 -4.05 11.66
CA ASN A 32 -13.89 -5.37 11.05
C ASN A 32 -12.69 -6.25 11.46
N GLY A 33 -11.76 -5.72 12.26
CA GLY A 33 -10.57 -6.42 12.71
C GLY A 33 -9.35 -6.24 11.81
N ASP A 34 -9.43 -5.41 10.77
CA ASP A 34 -8.32 -5.12 9.87
C ASP A 34 -7.56 -3.85 10.30
N THR A 35 -6.30 -3.72 9.86
CA THR A 35 -5.53 -2.48 10.00
C THR A 35 -5.35 -1.85 8.63
N LEU A 36 -5.67 -0.57 8.53
CA LEU A 36 -5.48 0.24 7.35
C LEU A 36 -4.28 1.17 7.56
N LEU A 37 -3.28 1.07 6.70
CA LEU A 37 -2.14 1.97 6.64
C LEU A 37 -2.28 2.87 5.42
N ILE A 38 -2.29 4.19 5.61
CA ILE A 38 -2.42 5.18 4.54
C ILE A 38 -1.25 6.14 4.61
N GLY A 39 -0.56 6.34 3.50
CA GLY A 39 0.37 7.47 3.43
C GLY A 39 1.23 7.52 2.19
N PRO A 40 2.06 8.57 2.09
CA PRO A 40 2.96 8.78 0.98
C PRO A 40 4.07 7.73 0.97
N VAL A 41 4.34 7.16 -0.18
CA VAL A 41 5.49 6.25 -0.37
C VAL A 41 6.42 6.83 -1.42
N PRO A 42 7.67 7.19 -1.06
CA PRO A 42 8.56 7.96 -1.93
C PRO A 42 9.05 7.17 -3.15
N ASP A 43 9.16 5.85 -3.05
CA ASP A 43 9.60 4.97 -4.13
C ASP A 43 9.18 3.50 -3.88
N GLN A 44 9.39 2.64 -4.89
CA GLN A 44 9.08 1.22 -4.78
C GLN A 44 9.94 0.48 -3.73
N ALA A 45 11.17 0.93 -3.44
CA ALA A 45 12.01 0.29 -2.43
C ALA A 45 11.43 0.53 -1.02
N ALA A 46 10.91 1.73 -0.75
CA ALA A 46 10.18 2.05 0.47
C ALA A 46 8.91 1.21 0.59
N LEU A 47 8.13 1.04 -0.50
CA LEU A 47 6.96 0.15 -0.52
C LEU A 47 7.35 -1.29 -0.14
N HIS A 48 8.36 -1.86 -0.81
CA HIS A 48 8.82 -3.21 -0.52
C HIS A 48 9.39 -3.35 0.90
N GLY A 49 10.01 -2.30 1.44
CA GLY A 49 10.44 -2.24 2.84
C GLY A 49 9.26 -2.33 3.81
N LEU A 50 8.16 -1.60 3.54
CA LEU A 50 6.93 -1.67 4.33
C LEU A 50 6.31 -3.07 4.28
N LEU A 51 6.21 -3.67 3.09
CA LEU A 51 5.66 -5.04 2.93
C LEU A 51 6.52 -6.09 3.64
N ARG A 52 7.84 -5.91 3.66
CA ARG A 52 8.74 -6.79 4.43
C ARG A 52 8.46 -6.69 5.93
N LYS A 53 8.32 -5.47 6.47
CA LYS A 53 7.97 -5.27 7.89
C LYS A 53 6.65 -5.96 8.23
N ILE A 54 5.63 -5.81 7.40
CA ILE A 54 4.33 -6.48 7.56
C ILE A 54 4.49 -8.01 7.63
N ARG A 55 5.27 -8.60 6.72
CA ARG A 55 5.58 -10.03 6.73
C ARG A 55 6.28 -10.47 8.01
N ASP A 56 7.26 -9.68 8.47
CA ASP A 56 8.03 -10.00 9.67
C ASP A 56 7.17 -9.90 10.95
N LEU A 57 6.08 -9.12 10.93
CA LEU A 57 5.05 -9.08 11.98
C LEU A 57 4.07 -10.27 11.94
N GLY A 58 4.12 -11.10 10.88
CA GLY A 58 3.19 -12.20 10.68
C GLY A 58 1.76 -11.77 10.36
N LEU A 59 1.54 -10.51 9.97
CA LEU A 59 0.22 -9.98 9.61
C LEU A 59 -0.08 -10.30 8.14
N PRO A 60 -1.21 -10.96 7.82
CA PRO A 60 -1.59 -11.23 6.44
C PRO A 60 -1.91 -9.93 5.69
N LEU A 61 -1.23 -9.70 4.56
CA LEU A 61 -1.53 -8.62 3.63
C LEU A 61 -2.82 -8.93 2.86
N ARG A 62 -3.81 -8.05 2.93
CA ARG A 62 -5.09 -8.17 2.19
C ARG A 62 -5.03 -7.48 0.84
N ALA A 63 -4.60 -6.22 0.83
CA ALA A 63 -4.59 -5.39 -0.36
C ALA A 63 -3.52 -4.30 -0.27
N VAL A 64 -3.02 -3.90 -1.44
CA VAL A 64 -2.17 -2.73 -1.63
C VAL A 64 -2.76 -1.96 -2.80
N ILE A 65 -3.15 -0.70 -2.55
CA ILE A 65 -3.83 0.14 -3.53
C ILE A 65 -3.03 1.43 -3.64
N CYS A 66 -2.67 1.82 -4.86
CA CYS A 66 -2.06 3.11 -5.15
C CYS A 66 -3.17 4.11 -5.51
N VAL A 67 -3.21 5.26 -4.86
CA VAL A 67 -4.32 6.24 -4.91
C VAL A 67 -3.91 7.54 -5.64
N GLU A 68 -2.64 7.71 -6.00
CA GLU A 68 -2.15 8.73 -6.93
C GLU A 68 -0.87 8.16 -7.57
N SER A 69 -0.64 8.14 -8.89
CA SER A 69 -0.40 9.28 -9.78
C SER A 69 -1.51 9.54 -10.81
N GLY A 70 -1.80 10.83 -11.03
CA GLY A 70 -2.56 11.36 -12.16
C GLY A 70 -1.87 11.16 -13.52
N GLN A 71 -1.53 9.91 -13.86
CA GLN A 71 -1.22 9.47 -15.22
C GLN A 71 -2.02 8.21 -15.49
N ASN A 72 -3.32 8.41 -15.70
CA ASN A 72 -4.06 7.59 -16.64
C ASN A 72 -3.37 7.72 -18.01
N LYS A 73 -2.32 6.94 -18.24
CA LYS A 73 -1.99 6.53 -19.59
C LYS A 73 -2.89 5.31 -19.82
N PRO A 74 -4.01 5.42 -20.56
CA PRO A 74 -4.63 4.21 -21.07
C PRO A 74 -3.51 3.48 -21.80
N LEU A 75 -3.21 2.24 -21.40
CA LEU A 75 -2.52 1.36 -22.32
C LEU A 75 -3.36 1.40 -23.59
N GLN A 76 -2.82 2.03 -24.63
CA GLN A 76 -3.32 1.85 -25.97
C GLN A 76 -3.26 0.35 -26.21
N THR A 77 -4.43 -0.27 -26.10
CA THR A 77 -4.70 -1.58 -26.68
C THR A 77 -4.35 -1.43 -28.14
N ASN A 78 -3.15 -1.88 -28.51
CA ASN A 78 -2.82 -2.14 -29.88
C ASN A 78 -3.74 -3.29 -30.31
N GLN A 79 -4.91 -2.92 -30.83
CA GLN A 79 -5.69 -3.76 -31.71
C GLN A 79 -4.75 -4.16 -32.84
N ARG A 80 -4.16 -5.34 -32.73
CA ARG A 80 -3.64 -6.04 -33.90
C ARG A 80 -4.87 -6.50 -34.67
N GLU A 81 -5.32 -5.67 -35.60
CA GLU A 81 -5.87 -6.19 -36.84
C GLU A 81 -4.78 -7.07 -37.46
N GLU A 82 -4.96 -8.38 -37.40
CA GLU A 82 -4.23 -9.29 -38.27
C GLU A 82 -5.24 -10.23 -38.93
N LYS A 83 -5.69 -9.73 -40.09
CA LYS A 83 -6.12 -10.41 -41.32
C LYS A 83 -7.26 -11.43 -41.30
#